data_AF-A0A7J4QDD0-F1
#
_entry.id   AF-A0A7J4QDD0-F1
#
_cell.length_a   1.000
_cell.length_b   1.000
_cell.length_c   1.000
_cell.angle_alpha   90.00
_cell.angle_beta   90.00
_cell.angle_gamma   90.00
#
_symmetry.space_group_name_H-M   'P 1'
#
loop_
_entity.id
_entity.type
_entity.pdbx_description
1 polymer ?
#
loop_
_entity_poly.entity_id
_entity_poly.type
_entity_poly.pdbx_seq_one_letter_code
_entity_poly.pdbx_strand_id
1 'polypeptide(L)'
;MKPERKEAFMRIVVLLVSGIILGIWKGLIQILVVVNWLIVLFTAKRNAELANFSEYWNTEIYKFLKYMTFVTNKRPFPFSDLERFAKFGK
;
A
#
# COMPACT_ATOMS: atom_id res chain seq x y z
N MET A 1 -13.00 28.93 0.65
CA MET A 1 -12.02 28.19 -0.19
C MET A 1 -12.72 27.00 -0.85
N LYS A 2 -12.68 26.88 -2.19
CA LYS A 2 -13.33 25.77 -2.92
C LYS A 2 -12.84 24.41 -2.38
N PRO A 3 -13.69 23.38 -2.25
CA PRO A 3 -13.34 22.09 -1.64
C PRO A 3 -12.10 21.46 -2.27
N GLU A 4 -11.99 21.49 -3.60
CA GLU A 4 -10.83 20.96 -4.34
C GLU A 4 -9.51 21.69 -4.03
N ARG A 5 -9.55 23.01 -3.77
CA ARG A 5 -8.33 23.75 -3.37
C ARG A 5 -7.84 23.28 -2.01
N LYS A 6 -8.75 22.98 -1.07
CA LYS A 6 -8.36 22.43 0.23
C LYS A 6 -7.70 21.06 0.07
N GLU A 7 -8.29 20.21 -0.78
CA GLU A 7 -7.76 18.86 -0.99
C GLU A 7 -6.40 18.87 -1.69
N ALA A 8 -6.17 19.80 -2.63
CA ALA A 8 -4.85 19.98 -3.25
C ALA A 8 -3.74 20.27 -2.23
N PHE A 9 -4.02 21.09 -1.19
CA PHE A 9 -3.07 21.29 -0.09
C PHE A 9 -2.94 20.06 0.81
N MET A 10 -4.05 19.36 1.09
CA MET A 10 -4.03 18.11 1.85
C MET A 10 -3.14 17.05 1.19
N ARG A 11 -3.06 17.02 -0.15
CA ARG A 11 -2.17 16.12 -0.88
C ARG A 11 -0.71 16.25 -0.49
N ILE A 12 -0.24 17.45 -0.13
CA ILE A 12 1.14 17.66 0.35
C ILE A 12 1.34 16.98 1.71
N VAL A 13 0.36 17.11 2.62
CA VAL A 13 0.40 16.46 3.94
C VAL A 13 0.38 14.94 3.79
N VAL A 14 -0.50 14.41 2.95
CA VAL A 14 -0.60 12.97 2.67
C VAL A 14 0.67 12.44 1.99
N LEU A 15 1.27 13.20 1.06
CA LEU A 15 2.54 12.86 0.45
C LEU A 15 3.63 12.67 1.50
N LEU A 16 3.74 13.58 2.46
CA LEU A 16 4.76 13.49 3.51
C LEU A 16 4.47 12.32 4.45
N VAL A 17 3.25 12.20 4.98
CA VAL A 17 2.94 11.18 6.00
C VAL A 17 2.83 9.78 5.37
N SER A 18 1.88 9.60 4.44
CA SER A 18 1.64 8.29 3.82
C SER A 18 2.81 7.88 2.91
N GLY A 19 3.44 8.84 2.21
CA GLY A 19 4.60 8.54 1.37
C GLY A 19 5.80 8.01 2.16
N ILE A 20 6.10 8.59 3.34
CA ILE A 20 7.17 8.08 4.22
C ILE A 20 6.82 6.68 4.73
N ILE A 21 5.60 6.48 5.25
CA ILE A 21 5.16 5.17 5.78
C ILE A 21 5.23 4.10 4.69
N LEU A 22 4.67 4.37 3.50
CA LEU A 22 4.68 3.44 2.37
C LEU A 22 6.09 3.21 1.83
N GLY A 23 6.98 4.21 1.92
CA GLY A 23 8.39 4.08 1.59
C GLY A 23 9.14 3.12 2.51
N ILE A 24 8.90 3.20 3.83
CA ILE A 24 9.46 2.25 4.79
C ILE A 24 8.90 0.84 4.54
N TRP A 25 7.58 0.73 4.36
CA TRP A 25 6.95 -0.56 4.06
C TRP A 25 7.45 -1.15 2.74
N LYS A 26 7.74 -0.34 1.72
CA LYS A 26 8.33 -0.81 0.47
C LYS A 26 9.63 -1.57 0.71
N GLY A 27 10.50 -1.08 1.60
CA GLY A 27 11.74 -1.77 1.97
C GLY A 27 11.46 -3.15 2.58
N LEU A 28 10.48 -3.24 3.48
CA LEU A 28 10.04 -4.52 4.05
C LEU A 28 9.46 -5.45 2.97
N ILE A 29 8.61 -4.95 2.07
CA ILE A 29 8.07 -5.73 0.96
C ILE A 29 9.18 -6.26 0.05
N GLN A 30 10.22 -5.49 -0.24
CA GLN A 30 11.35 -5.95 -1.04
C GLN A 30 12.08 -7.13 -0.38
N ILE A 31 12.25 -7.10 0.94
CA ILE A 31 12.79 -8.25 1.70
C ILE A 31 11.85 -9.44 1.60
N LEU A 32 10.54 -9.22 1.79
CA LEU A 32 9.53 -10.28 1.70
C LEU A 32 9.43 -10.90 0.31
N VAL A 33 9.73 -10.16 -0.76
CA VAL A 33 9.82 -10.71 -2.12
C VAL A 33 10.92 -11.78 -2.19
N VAL A 34 12.11 -11.48 -1.67
CA VAL A 34 13.22 -12.45 -1.63
C VAL A 34 12.86 -13.66 -0.75
N VAL A 35 12.26 -13.43 0.41
CA VAL A 35 11.82 -14.51 1.32
C VAL A 35 10.77 -15.40 0.66
N ASN A 36 9.73 -14.82 0.03
CA ASN A 36 8.71 -15.58 -0.69
C ASN A 36 9.32 -16.40 -1.84
N TRP A 37 10.26 -15.81 -2.57
CA TRP A 37 10.97 -16.49 -3.64
C TRP A 37 11.72 -17.72 -3.12
N LEU A 38 12.48 -17.59 -2.02
CA LEU A 38 13.15 -18.72 -1.37
C LEU A 38 12.17 -19.79 -0.88
N ILE A 39 11.08 -19.40 -0.21
CA ILE A 39 10.07 -20.36 0.28
C ILE A 39 9.50 -21.16 -0.89
N VAL A 40 9.10 -20.50 -1.97
CA VAL A 40 8.53 -21.18 -3.14
C VAL A 40 9.57 -22.10 -3.79
N LEU A 41 10.84 -21.68 -3.86
CA LEU A 41 11.92 -22.48 -4.43
C LEU A 41 12.09 -23.83 -3.71
N PHE A 42 12.03 -23.84 -2.37
CA PHE A 42 12.25 -25.06 -1.59
C PHE A 42 10.98 -25.85 -1.29
N THR A 43 9.82 -25.20 -1.20
CA THR A 43 8.56 -25.84 -0.79
C THR A 43 7.59 -26.10 -1.93
N ALA A 44 7.84 -25.53 -3.12
CA ALA A 44 6.93 -25.48 -4.27
C ALA A 44 5.51 -24.95 -3.93
N LYS A 45 5.37 -24.23 -2.81
CA LYS A 45 4.11 -23.69 -2.31
C LYS A 45 4.27 -22.22 -1.96
N ARG A 46 3.25 -21.42 -2.31
CA ARG A 46 3.19 -20.02 -1.90
C ARG A 46 2.80 -19.91 -0.42
N ASN A 47 3.50 -19.07 0.32
CA ASN A 47 3.09 -18.70 1.68
C ASN A 47 1.92 -17.69 1.61
N ALA A 48 0.72 -18.12 2.03
CA ALA A 48 -0.48 -17.29 1.96
C ALA A 48 -0.43 -16.08 2.92
N GLU A 49 0.20 -16.21 4.08
CA GLU A 49 0.29 -15.13 5.07
C GLU A 49 1.19 -14.00 4.56
N LEU A 50 2.36 -14.33 4.02
CA LEU A 50 3.27 -13.33 3.43
C LEU A 50 2.67 -12.67 2.19
N ALA A 51 1.93 -13.43 1.37
CA ALA A 51 1.20 -12.87 0.24
C ALA A 51 0.10 -11.90 0.71
N ASN A 52 -0.66 -12.27 1.75
CA ASN A 52 -1.68 -11.41 2.36
C ASN A 52 -1.07 -10.14 2.95
N PHE A 53 0.08 -10.24 3.61
CA PHE A 53 0.78 -9.06 4.13
C PHE A 53 1.23 -8.12 3.00
N SER A 54 1.78 -8.68 1.91
CA SER A 54 2.19 -7.91 0.74
C SER A 54 1.02 -7.19 0.07
N GLU A 55 -0.17 -7.80 0.11
CA GLU A 55 -1.40 -7.23 -0.46
C GLU A 55 -1.89 -5.98 0.26
N TYR A 56 -1.71 -5.89 1.58
CA TYR A 56 -2.01 -4.67 2.31
C TYR A 56 -1.17 -3.51 1.78
N TRP A 57 0.13 -3.72 1.57
CA TRP A 57 0.98 -2.69 0.99
C TRP A 57 0.59 -2.36 -0.45
N ASN A 58 0.30 -3.36 -1.30
CA ASN A 58 -0.13 -3.15 -2.68
C ASN A 58 -1.43 -2.33 -2.77
N THR A 59 -2.38 -2.61 -1.88
CA THR A 59 -3.66 -1.90 -1.82
C THR A 59 -3.44 -0.45 -1.42
N GLU A 60 -2.65 -0.21 -0.37
CA GLU A 60 -2.40 1.15 0.12
C GLU A 60 -1.54 1.99 -0.84
N ILE A 61 -0.52 1.41 -1.49
CA ILE A 61 0.25 2.16 -2.50
C ILE A 61 -0.62 2.52 -3.71
N TYR A 62 -1.54 1.64 -4.11
CA TYR A 62 -2.49 1.94 -5.19
C TYR A 62 -3.45 3.07 -4.82
N LYS A 63 -4.04 3.04 -3.62
CA LYS A 63 -4.88 4.14 -3.12
C LYS A 63 -4.11 5.44 -3.04
N PHE A 64 -2.89 5.40 -2.53
CA PHE A 64 -2.00 6.55 -2.45
C PHE A 64 -1.74 7.15 -3.82
N LEU A 65 -1.41 6.34 -4.82
CA LEU A 65 -1.16 6.82 -6.18
C LEU A 65 -2.42 7.42 -6.81
N LYS A 66 -3.59 6.76 -6.68
CA LYS A 66 -4.86 7.33 -7.16
C LYS A 66 -5.18 8.66 -6.50
N TYR A 67 -4.89 8.78 -5.22
CA TYR A 67 -5.03 10.03 -4.51
C TYR A 67 -4.06 11.07 -5.11
N MET A 68 -2.75 10.84 -5.07
CA MET A 68 -1.75 11.81 -5.54
C MET A 68 -1.92 12.24 -7.01
N THR A 69 -2.45 11.37 -7.86
CA THR A 69 -2.71 11.65 -9.29
C THR A 69 -4.08 12.25 -9.57
N PHE A 70 -4.81 12.71 -8.54
CA PHE A 70 -6.13 13.33 -8.64
C PHE A 70 -7.23 12.43 -9.24
N VAL A 71 -7.00 11.12 -9.31
CA VAL A 71 -8.03 10.14 -9.73
C VAL A 71 -9.13 10.02 -8.67
N THR A 72 -8.83 10.28 -7.40
CA THR A 72 -9.81 10.27 -6.30
C THR A 72 -9.42 11.22 -5.16
N ASN A 73 -10.42 11.60 -4.36
CA ASN A 73 -10.25 12.31 -3.10
C ASN A 73 -10.30 11.38 -1.87
N LYS A 74 -10.41 10.05 -2.08
CA LYS A 74 -10.25 9.06 -1.00
C LYS A 74 -8.78 8.96 -0.60
N ARG A 75 -8.49 9.24 0.67
CA ARG A 75 -7.13 9.23 1.24
C ARG A 75 -6.71 7.79 1.59
N PRO A 76 -5.41 7.46 1.54
CA PRO A 76 -4.88 6.18 2.00
C PRO A 76 -4.61 6.19 3.52
N PHE A 77 -4.18 5.05 4.07
CA PHE A 77 -3.62 4.97 5.41
C PHE A 77 -2.48 6.00 5.62
N PRO A 78 -2.37 6.66 6.79
CA PRO A 78 -3.16 6.47 8.02
C PRO A 78 -4.40 7.37 8.12
N PHE A 79 -4.78 8.05 7.04
CA PHE A 79 -5.95 8.94 7.04
C PHE A 79 -7.27 8.19 6.78
N SER A 80 -7.17 6.91 6.46
CA SER A 80 -8.27 5.95 6.33
C SER A 80 -7.84 4.61 6.93
N ASP A 81 -8.80 3.71 7.07
CA ASP A 81 -8.52 2.33 7.49
C ASP A 81 -7.62 1.62 6.48
N LEU A 82 -6.81 0.69 7.01
CA LEU A 82 -5.99 -0.21 6.22
C LEU A 82 -6.89 -1.25 5.56
N GLU A 83 -6.86 -1.34 4.22
CA GLU A 83 -7.65 -2.33 3.49
C GLU A 83 -6.76 -3.26 2.66
N ARG A 84 -7.36 -4.35 2.18
CA ARG A 84 -6.80 -5.23 1.15
C ARG A 84 -7.86 -5.51 0.10
N PHE A 85 -7.50 -5.48 -1.18
CA PHE A 85 -8.45 -5.83 -2.24
C PHE A 85 -8.57 -7.33 -2.42
N ALA A 86 -7.45 -8.05 -2.48
CA ALA A 86 -7.45 -9.50 -2.57
C ALA A 86 -7.40 -10.16 -1.19
N LYS A 87 -8.06 -11.32 -1.08
CA LYS A 87 -7.81 -12.31 -0.02
C LYS A 87 -7.12 -13.50 -0.68
N PHE A 88 -5.94 -13.87 -0.19
CA PHE A 88 -5.22 -15.04 -0.66
C PHE A 88 -5.44 -16.21 0.31
N GLY A 89 -5.92 -17.33 -0.24
CA GLY A 89 -6.39 -18.49 0.54
C GLY A 89 -7.92 -18.56 0.52
N LYS A 90 -8.46 -19.77 0.35
CA LYS A 90 -9.91 -20.04 0.34
C LYS A 90 -10.60 -19.48 1.58
#